data_AF-F8BTS4-F1
#
_entry.id   AF-F8BTS4-F1
#
_cell.length_a   1.000
_cell.length_b   1.000
_cell.length_c   1.000
_cell.angle_alpha   90.00
_cell.angle_beta   90.00
_cell.angle_gamma   90.00
#
_symmetry.space_group_name_H-M   'P 1'
#
loop_
_entity.id
_entity.type
_entity.pdbx_description
1 polymer ?
#
loop_
_entity_poly.entity_id
_entity_poly.type
_entity_poly.pdbx_seq_one_letter_code
_entity_poly.pdbx_strand_id
1 'polypeptide(L)'
;MPGPVPKADKCFAAIKAAIASGMSDRQATLTVPGAPSDAAWSRYLQNRPERAAEIAAVRHAKGRPSLDRIAANFDALIKLIAEGHSAVTAGKELGINGDRLTEWLLANPNKRPAYVAAMVKRAKVLGIRSTTIKVKPRRKDFTEAEFDKAIALIARSTAPDLATALRRADLPRNGSLQRRARNDPKFRARLDRAYSSHSASTHYLRYIKDPTEPRMLLASLLADKNFAAGFNRFKSQRYDRHDLAQEFVLAVLEGRLTKADLKNKKANNDIRKRALGNSLAITSLDAPSHGDGESRYCVGDTIASPCQIQHY
;
A
#
# COMPACT_ATOMS: atom_id res chain seq x y z
N MET A 1 -64.59 2.25 21.06
CA MET A 1 -63.62 2.99 21.90
C MET A 1 -62.40 3.32 21.04
N PRO A 2 -61.90 4.56 21.01
CA PRO A 2 -60.66 4.87 20.30
C PRO A 2 -59.50 4.09 20.94
N GLY A 3 -58.68 3.43 20.10
CA GLY A 3 -57.56 2.59 20.54
C GLY A 3 -56.49 3.38 21.32
N PRO A 4 -55.55 2.70 21.98
CA PRO A 4 -54.53 3.33 22.80
C PRO A 4 -53.70 4.31 21.96
N VAL A 5 -53.66 5.59 22.40
CA VAL A 5 -52.87 6.64 21.75
C VAL A 5 -51.39 6.22 21.73
N PRO A 6 -50.73 6.17 20.55
CA PRO A 6 -49.32 5.80 20.42
C PRO A 6 -48.42 6.63 21.35
N LYS A 7 -47.40 6.01 21.95
CA LYS A 7 -46.46 6.71 22.84
C LYS A 7 -45.81 7.94 22.18
N ALA A 8 -45.55 7.86 20.87
CA ALA A 8 -45.00 8.95 20.07
C ALA A 8 -45.94 10.18 19.99
N ASP A 9 -47.26 9.98 19.99
CA ASP A 9 -48.24 11.07 19.99
C ASP A 9 -48.22 11.83 21.33
N LYS A 10 -48.14 11.09 22.44
CA LYS A 10 -48.10 11.68 23.79
C LYS A 10 -46.84 12.49 24.05
N CYS A 11 -45.70 12.04 23.51
CA CYS A 11 -44.41 12.68 23.71
C CYS A 11 -44.02 13.68 22.60
N PHE A 12 -44.85 13.85 21.56
CA PHE A 12 -44.51 14.63 20.37
C PHE A 12 -44.12 16.08 20.71
N ALA A 13 -44.93 16.78 21.51
CA ALA A 13 -44.67 18.18 21.87
C ALA A 13 -43.37 18.35 22.68
N ALA A 14 -43.10 17.42 23.61
CA ALA A 14 -41.88 17.42 24.41
C ALA A 14 -40.62 17.12 23.56
N ILE A 15 -40.71 16.16 22.64
CA ILE A 15 -39.62 15.84 21.69
C ILE A 15 -39.39 17.02 20.73
N LYS A 16 -40.45 17.64 20.21
CA LYS A 16 -40.37 18.85 19.36
C LYS A 16 -39.68 20.01 20.09
N ALA A 17 -40.03 20.24 21.36
CA ALA A 17 -39.40 21.27 22.19
C ALA A 17 -37.91 20.98 22.46
N ALA A 18 -37.55 19.72 22.72
CA ALA A 18 -36.15 19.30 22.89
C ALA A 18 -35.33 19.45 21.59
N ILE A 19 -35.94 19.19 20.43
CA ILE A 19 -35.28 19.40 19.14
C ILE A 19 -35.11 20.90 18.85
N ALA A 20 -36.14 21.70 19.14
CA ALA A 20 -36.07 23.16 19.01
C ALA A 20 -34.95 23.76 19.89
N SER A 21 -34.70 23.19 21.08
CA SER A 21 -33.63 23.63 21.99
C SER A 21 -32.21 23.22 21.56
N GLY A 22 -32.04 22.54 20.42
CA GLY A 22 -30.72 22.19 19.89
C GLY A 22 -30.35 20.73 19.97
N MET A 23 -31.22 19.86 20.49
CA MET A 23 -30.94 18.43 20.54
C MET A 23 -31.17 17.77 19.18
N SER A 24 -30.36 16.77 18.86
CA SER A 24 -30.67 15.84 17.78
C SER A 24 -31.89 14.97 18.13
N ASP A 25 -32.62 14.47 17.13
CA ASP A 25 -33.77 13.58 17.32
C ASP A 25 -33.45 12.41 18.28
N ARG A 26 -32.28 11.77 18.13
CA ARG A 26 -31.83 10.69 19.02
C ARG A 26 -31.66 11.14 20.47
N GLN A 27 -31.05 12.31 20.70
CA GLN A 27 -30.90 12.87 22.05
C GLN A 27 -32.27 13.20 22.66
N ALA A 28 -33.16 13.82 21.89
CA ALA A 28 -34.50 14.15 22.34
C ALA A 28 -35.29 12.89 22.76
N THR A 29 -35.19 11.78 22.00
CA THR A 29 -35.85 10.51 22.38
C THR A 29 -35.23 9.83 23.62
N LEU A 30 -33.97 10.11 23.96
CA LEU A 30 -33.33 9.59 25.16
C LEU A 30 -33.61 10.46 26.40
N THR A 31 -33.81 11.76 26.20
CA THR A 31 -34.00 12.73 27.30
C THR A 31 -35.46 12.87 27.72
N VAL A 32 -36.42 12.73 26.80
CA VAL A 32 -37.85 12.88 27.13
C VAL A 32 -38.37 11.62 27.85
N PRO A 33 -38.88 11.72 29.10
CA PRO A 33 -39.42 10.58 29.82
C PRO A 33 -40.61 9.95 29.08
N GLY A 34 -40.60 8.61 28.94
CA GLY A 34 -41.67 7.87 28.27
C GLY A 34 -41.64 7.94 26.74
N ALA A 35 -40.62 8.58 26.15
CA ALA A 35 -40.46 8.66 24.70
C ALA A 35 -40.32 7.26 24.04
N PRO A 36 -40.75 7.13 22.78
CA PRO A 36 -40.52 5.92 21.98
C PRO A 36 -39.02 5.73 21.70
N SER A 37 -38.63 4.50 21.36
CA SER A 37 -37.27 4.25 20.86
C SER A 37 -37.00 5.01 19.55
N ASP A 38 -35.73 5.28 19.26
CA ASP A 38 -35.29 6.03 18.06
C ASP A 38 -35.83 5.40 16.75
N ALA A 39 -35.87 4.06 16.67
CA ALA A 39 -36.45 3.35 15.54
C ALA A 39 -37.98 3.54 15.43
N ALA A 40 -38.69 3.52 16.56
CA ALA A 40 -40.13 3.76 16.60
C ALA A 40 -40.48 5.22 16.30
N TRP A 41 -39.64 6.17 16.74
CA TRP A 41 -39.74 7.59 16.40
C TRP A 41 -39.54 7.83 14.91
N SER A 42 -38.50 7.23 14.32
CA SER A 42 -38.23 7.33 12.89
C SER A 42 -39.38 6.77 12.04
N ARG A 43 -39.91 5.60 12.41
CA ARG A 43 -41.07 4.99 11.74
C ARG A 43 -42.34 5.82 11.92
N TYR A 44 -42.53 6.44 13.08
CA TYR A 44 -43.65 7.34 13.34
C TYR A 44 -43.65 8.56 12.41
N LEU A 45 -42.49 9.22 12.24
CA LEU A 45 -42.37 10.37 11.33
C LEU A 45 -42.51 9.96 9.86
N GLN A 46 -42.05 8.78 9.46
CA GLN A 46 -42.25 8.25 8.11
C GLN A 46 -43.74 8.04 7.79
N ASN A 47 -44.51 7.54 8.75
CA ASN A 47 -45.93 7.25 8.57
C ASN A 47 -46.83 8.50 8.72
N ARG A 48 -46.27 9.65 9.12
CA ARG A 48 -47.00 10.90 9.40
C ARG A 48 -46.25 12.12 8.85
N PRO A 49 -46.37 12.38 7.55
CA PRO A 49 -45.61 13.43 6.87
C PRO A 49 -45.88 14.83 7.42
N GLU A 50 -47.09 15.09 7.93
CA GLU A 50 -47.45 16.36 8.60
C GLU A 50 -46.64 16.58 9.87
N ARG A 51 -46.47 15.54 10.69
CA ARG A 51 -45.65 15.59 11.90
C ARG A 51 -44.17 15.64 11.57
N ALA A 52 -43.74 14.99 10.49
CA ALA A 52 -42.39 15.11 9.97
C ALA A 52 -42.07 16.53 9.51
N ALA A 53 -43.01 17.23 8.86
CA ALA A 53 -42.85 18.62 8.46
C ALA A 53 -42.74 19.56 9.68
N GLU A 54 -43.57 19.34 10.71
CA GLU A 54 -43.48 20.09 11.97
C GLU A 54 -42.14 19.92 12.69
N ILE A 55 -41.60 18.70 12.72
CA ILE A 55 -40.28 18.43 13.28
C ILE A 55 -39.20 19.02 12.38
N ALA A 56 -39.32 18.90 11.06
CA ALA A 56 -38.38 19.49 10.11
C ALA A 56 -38.29 21.03 10.20
N ALA A 57 -39.40 21.71 10.52
CA ALA A 57 -39.43 23.16 10.72
C ALA A 57 -38.68 23.61 11.98
N VAL A 58 -38.67 22.79 13.04
CA VAL A 58 -37.94 23.09 14.29
C VAL A 58 -36.55 22.45 14.36
N ARG A 59 -36.24 21.50 13.46
CA ARG A 59 -34.90 20.96 13.30
C ARG A 59 -33.97 22.12 13.00
N HIS A 60 -32.90 22.24 13.78
CA HIS A 60 -31.81 23.16 13.46
C HIS A 60 -31.41 22.97 12.01
N ALA A 61 -31.51 24.05 11.22
CA ALA A 61 -31.32 24.00 9.79
C ALA A 61 -29.92 23.45 9.48
N LYS A 62 -29.85 22.19 9.04
CA LYS A 62 -28.60 21.58 8.54
C LYS A 62 -28.12 22.20 7.22
N GLY A 63 -28.82 23.21 6.67
CA GLY A 63 -28.52 23.82 5.37
C GLY A 63 -28.49 25.35 5.39
N ARG A 64 -27.31 25.89 5.03
CA ARG A 64 -27.02 27.20 4.40
C ARG A 64 -26.90 28.55 5.16
N PRO A 65 -27.30 28.78 6.43
CA PRO A 65 -26.85 29.99 7.16
C PRO A 65 -25.50 29.79 7.89
N SER A 66 -24.75 28.71 7.59
CA SER A 66 -23.52 28.39 8.33
C SER A 66 -22.33 29.26 7.93
N LEU A 67 -22.21 29.69 6.67
CA LEU A 67 -21.02 30.41 6.20
C LEU A 67 -20.99 31.86 6.69
N ASP A 68 -22.11 32.58 6.60
CA ASP A 68 -22.18 33.97 7.08
C ASP A 68 -22.08 34.04 8.61
N ARG A 69 -22.64 33.04 9.32
CA ARG A 69 -22.47 32.93 10.77
C ARG A 69 -21.05 32.52 11.16
N ILE A 70 -20.36 31.69 10.37
CA ILE A 70 -18.92 31.45 10.55
C ILE A 70 -18.14 32.74 10.32
N ALA A 71 -18.49 33.54 9.30
CA ALA A 71 -17.83 34.82 9.05
C ALA A 71 -18.01 35.79 10.24
N ALA A 72 -19.23 35.92 10.75
CA ALA A 72 -19.55 36.80 11.88
C ALA A 72 -18.91 36.34 13.20
N ASN A 73 -18.68 35.04 13.39
CA ASN A 73 -18.15 34.46 14.63
C ASN A 73 -16.74 33.90 14.47
N PHE A 74 -16.03 34.26 13.40
CA PHE A 74 -14.77 33.63 13.03
C PHE A 74 -13.73 33.77 14.15
N ASP A 75 -13.56 34.98 14.68
CA ASP A 75 -12.55 35.24 15.70
C ASP A 75 -12.84 34.50 17.02
N ALA A 76 -14.12 34.43 17.42
CA ALA A 76 -14.56 33.66 18.58
C ALA A 76 -14.31 32.14 18.38
N LEU A 77 -14.58 31.64 17.17
CA LEU A 77 -14.33 30.25 16.81
C LEU A 77 -12.84 29.90 16.79
N ILE A 78 -11.99 30.79 16.25
CA ILE A 78 -10.53 30.64 16.27
C ILE A 78 -9.98 30.62 17.69
N LYS A 79 -10.53 31.45 18.59
CA LYS A 79 -10.14 31.47 20.00
C LYS A 79 -10.42 30.13 20.68
N LEU A 80 -11.64 29.59 20.58
CA LEU A 80 -12.00 28.29 21.14
C LEU A 80 -11.15 27.15 20.57
N ILE A 81 -10.84 27.20 19.27
CA ILE A 81 -9.95 26.22 18.65
C ILE A 81 -8.55 26.27 19.27
N ALA A 82 -7.99 27.47 19.46
CA ALA A 82 -6.68 27.64 20.09
C ALA A 82 -6.65 27.12 21.54
N GLU A 83 -7.78 27.13 22.24
CA GLU A 83 -7.96 26.64 23.61
C GLU A 83 -8.13 25.10 23.70
N GLY A 84 -8.23 24.39 22.56
CA GLY A 84 -8.30 22.92 22.54
C GLY A 84 -9.50 22.35 21.78
N HIS A 85 -10.52 23.16 21.49
CA HIS A 85 -11.76 22.70 20.89
C HIS A 85 -11.53 22.31 19.43
N SER A 86 -12.18 21.25 18.96
CA SER A 86 -12.29 20.98 17.52
C SER A 86 -13.19 22.03 16.85
N ALA A 87 -13.12 22.20 15.52
CA ALA A 87 -14.03 23.08 14.80
C ALA A 87 -15.51 22.74 15.07
N VAL A 88 -15.82 21.44 15.20
CA VAL A 88 -17.18 20.94 15.47
C VAL A 88 -17.64 21.32 16.88
N THR A 89 -16.79 21.11 17.89
CA THR A 89 -17.12 21.42 19.29
C THR A 89 -17.18 22.92 19.53
N ALA A 90 -16.23 23.69 18.98
CA ALA A 90 -16.27 25.16 19.00
C ALA A 90 -17.51 25.72 18.29
N GLY A 91 -17.87 25.13 17.15
CA GLY A 91 -19.09 25.49 16.43
C GLY A 91 -20.34 25.24 17.26
N LYS A 92 -20.43 24.08 17.94
CA LYS A 92 -21.55 23.75 18.83
C LYS A 92 -21.70 24.75 19.97
N GLU A 93 -20.60 25.18 20.59
CA GLU A 93 -20.61 26.19 21.66
C GLU A 93 -21.06 27.57 21.17
N LEU A 94 -20.74 27.92 19.93
CA LEU A 94 -21.14 29.18 19.30
C LEU A 94 -22.49 29.11 18.57
N GLY A 95 -23.20 27.97 18.64
CA GLY A 95 -24.47 27.79 17.92
C GLY A 95 -24.33 27.82 16.39
N ILE A 96 -23.15 27.47 15.86
CA ILE A 96 -22.84 27.46 14.42
C ILE A 96 -22.37 26.07 13.95
N ASN A 97 -22.55 25.80 12.66
CA ASN A 97 -22.12 24.53 12.09
C ASN A 97 -20.61 24.55 11.76
N GLY A 98 -19.80 24.12 12.73
CA GLY A 98 -18.34 24.05 12.62
C GLY A 98 -17.79 23.09 11.55
N ASP A 99 -18.56 22.09 11.10
CA ASP A 99 -18.13 21.16 10.04
C ASP A 99 -17.88 21.86 8.70
N ARG A 100 -18.56 23.00 8.48
CA ARG A 100 -18.45 23.79 7.25
C ARG A 100 -17.36 24.87 7.30
N LEU A 101 -16.56 24.91 8.36
CA LEU A 101 -15.43 25.82 8.48
C LEU A 101 -14.41 25.63 7.34
N THR A 102 -14.13 24.38 6.96
CA THR A 102 -13.21 24.08 5.85
C THR A 102 -13.72 24.66 4.54
N GLU A 103 -15.03 24.56 4.27
CA GLU A 103 -15.67 25.13 3.07
C GLU A 103 -15.58 26.67 3.08
N TRP A 104 -15.84 27.30 4.23
CA TRP A 104 -15.71 28.75 4.37
C TRP A 104 -14.26 29.24 4.17
N LEU A 105 -13.29 28.52 4.74
CA LEU A 105 -11.86 28.81 4.59
C LEU A 105 -11.37 28.60 3.16
N LEU A 106 -11.97 27.67 2.41
CA LEU A 106 -11.67 27.51 0.99
C LEU A 106 -12.07 28.77 0.20
N ALA A 107 -13.23 29.35 0.49
CA ALA A 107 -13.71 30.60 -0.11
C ALA A 107 -13.00 31.86 0.41
N ASN A 108 -12.34 31.80 1.58
CA ASN A 108 -11.64 32.94 2.21
C ASN A 108 -10.15 32.63 2.48
N PRO A 109 -9.28 32.60 1.45
CA PRO A 109 -7.88 32.21 1.60
C PRO A 109 -7.08 33.07 2.58
N ASN A 110 -7.41 34.36 2.66
CA ASN A 110 -6.80 35.34 3.57
C ASN A 110 -7.04 35.02 5.06
N LYS A 111 -8.08 34.26 5.40
CA LYS A 111 -8.39 33.87 6.79
C LYS A 111 -7.77 32.54 7.21
N ARG A 112 -7.22 31.76 6.27
CA ARG A 112 -6.54 30.48 6.54
C ARG A 112 -5.34 30.59 7.49
N PRO A 113 -4.46 31.62 7.41
CA PRO A 113 -3.32 31.74 8.31
C PRO A 113 -3.73 31.79 9.79
N ALA A 114 -4.80 32.52 10.12
CA ALA A 114 -5.33 32.62 11.48
C ALA A 114 -5.82 31.25 12.00
N TYR A 115 -6.53 30.49 11.16
CA TYR A 115 -6.96 29.13 11.47
C TYR A 115 -5.77 28.18 11.69
N VAL A 116 -4.75 28.23 10.84
CA VAL A 116 -3.54 27.41 10.99
C VAL A 116 -2.82 27.74 12.30
N ALA A 117 -2.70 29.02 12.66
CA ALA A 117 -2.10 29.45 13.92
C ALA A 117 -2.87 28.91 15.14
N ALA A 118 -4.21 28.95 15.10
CA ALA A 118 -5.04 28.37 16.16
C ALA A 118 -4.91 26.85 16.25
N MET A 119 -4.83 26.13 15.12
CA MET A 119 -4.60 24.68 15.12
C MET A 119 -3.22 24.28 15.67
N VAL A 120 -2.19 25.10 15.46
CA VAL A 120 -0.87 24.92 16.08
C VAL A 120 -0.95 25.11 17.59
N LYS A 121 -1.65 26.15 18.07
CA LYS A 121 -1.90 26.36 19.51
C LYS A 121 -2.68 25.19 20.11
N ARG A 122 -3.75 24.76 19.43
CA ARG A 122 -4.57 23.60 19.81
C ARG A 122 -3.73 22.33 19.96
N ALA A 123 -2.86 22.04 19.01
CA ALA A 123 -1.99 20.87 19.06
C ALA A 123 -1.06 20.90 20.28
N LYS A 124 -0.54 22.08 20.63
CA LYS A 124 0.25 22.29 21.85
C LYS A 124 -0.57 22.04 23.12
N VAL A 125 -1.79 22.58 23.20
CA VAL A 125 -2.70 22.41 24.35
C VAL A 125 -3.06 20.93 24.55
N LEU A 126 -3.36 20.22 23.47
CA LEU A 126 -3.75 18.80 23.52
C LEU A 126 -2.55 17.84 23.68
N GLY A 127 -1.33 18.35 23.84
CA GLY A 127 -0.13 17.51 23.94
C GLY A 127 0.15 16.68 22.67
N ILE A 128 -0.50 17.01 21.56
CA ILE A 128 -0.29 16.36 20.27
C ILE A 128 1.05 16.87 19.77
N ARG A 129 2.13 16.08 19.92
CA ARG A 129 3.44 16.34 19.30
C ARG A 129 3.20 16.82 17.89
N SER A 130 3.48 18.11 17.63
CA SER A 130 3.07 18.78 16.41
C SER A 130 3.42 17.89 15.22
N THR A 131 2.45 17.53 14.39
CA THR A 131 2.74 17.26 12.99
C THR A 131 3.14 18.61 12.43
N THR A 132 4.40 19.01 12.69
CA THR A 132 5.03 20.13 12.02
C THR A 132 4.77 19.87 10.56
N ILE A 133 3.87 20.64 9.93
CA ILE A 133 3.76 20.67 8.49
C ILE A 133 5.08 21.30 8.08
N LYS A 134 6.10 20.45 7.94
CA LYS A 134 7.32 20.81 7.25
C LYS A 134 6.80 21.30 5.92
N VAL A 135 6.91 22.60 5.67
CA VAL A 135 6.82 23.16 4.32
C VAL A 135 7.86 22.39 3.55
N LYS A 136 7.45 21.28 2.93
CA LYS A 136 8.37 20.45 2.17
C LYS A 136 8.84 21.38 1.07
N PRO A 137 10.16 21.66 0.97
CA PRO A 137 10.66 22.50 -0.09
C PRO A 137 10.06 22.01 -1.41
N ARG A 138 9.58 22.95 -2.23
CA ARG A 138 9.01 22.66 -3.54
C ARG A 138 9.92 21.64 -4.21
N ARG A 139 9.37 20.47 -4.57
CA ARG A 139 10.18 19.37 -5.12
C ARG A 139 10.94 19.95 -6.32
N LYS A 140 12.26 19.77 -6.38
CA LYS A 140 13.08 20.16 -7.53
C LYS A 140 12.40 19.64 -8.79
N ASP A 141 12.03 20.56 -9.68
CA ASP A 141 11.50 20.25 -10.98
C ASP A 141 12.70 19.81 -11.83
N PHE A 142 12.75 18.52 -12.18
CA PHE A 142 13.87 17.95 -12.92
C PHE A 142 13.67 18.14 -14.43
N THR A 143 14.75 18.52 -15.11
CA THR A 143 14.79 18.66 -16.57
C THR A 143 14.81 17.30 -17.27
N GLU A 144 14.46 17.28 -18.55
CA GLU A 144 14.49 16.04 -19.35
C GLU A 144 15.89 15.43 -19.42
N ALA A 145 16.93 16.25 -19.56
CA ALA A 145 18.32 15.80 -19.54
C ALA A 145 18.73 15.15 -18.22
N GLU A 146 18.22 15.63 -17.07
CA GLU A 146 18.48 14.99 -15.76
C GLU A 146 17.79 13.62 -15.66
N PHE A 147 16.62 13.45 -16.26
CA PHE A 147 15.96 12.15 -16.35
C PHE A 147 16.74 11.15 -17.23
N ASP A 148 17.28 11.61 -18.36
CA ASP A 148 18.11 10.77 -19.23
C ASP A 148 19.44 10.40 -18.57
N LYS A 149 20.07 11.36 -17.86
CA LYS A 149 21.26 11.09 -17.03
C LYS A 149 20.96 10.07 -15.93
N ALA A 150 19.77 10.14 -15.31
CA ALA A 150 19.35 9.13 -14.33
C ALA A 150 19.21 7.74 -14.96
N ILE A 151 18.56 7.61 -16.12
CA ILE A 151 18.45 6.33 -16.83
C ILE A 151 19.85 5.77 -17.15
N ALA A 152 20.74 6.61 -17.66
CA ALA A 152 22.10 6.20 -18.03
C ALA A 152 22.95 5.81 -16.81
N LEU A 153 22.73 6.45 -15.65
CA LEU A 153 23.36 6.08 -14.39
C LEU A 153 22.81 4.74 -13.88
N ILE A 154 21.49 4.56 -13.87
CA ILE A 154 20.85 3.32 -13.42
C ILE A 154 21.37 2.13 -14.24
N ALA A 155 21.38 2.25 -15.57
CA ALA A 155 21.80 1.17 -16.46
C ALA A 155 23.26 0.73 -16.25
N ARG A 156 24.15 1.63 -15.79
CA ARG A 156 25.58 1.37 -15.59
C ARG A 156 25.99 1.18 -14.13
N SER A 157 25.09 1.45 -13.19
CA SER A 157 25.41 1.44 -11.76
C SER A 157 25.58 0.01 -11.25
N THR A 158 26.69 -0.27 -10.58
CA THR A 158 26.92 -1.49 -9.79
C THR A 158 26.63 -1.28 -8.29
N ALA A 159 26.24 -0.06 -7.89
CA ALA A 159 25.98 0.25 -6.49
C ALA A 159 24.72 -0.48 -5.98
N PRO A 160 24.77 -1.15 -4.81
CA PRO A 160 23.61 -1.86 -4.25
C PRO A 160 22.48 -0.92 -3.84
N ASP A 161 22.81 0.31 -3.42
CA ASP A 161 21.84 1.34 -3.07
C ASP A 161 21.75 2.41 -4.16
N LEU A 162 20.87 2.15 -5.13
CA LEU A 162 20.56 3.06 -6.21
C LEU A 162 19.98 4.40 -5.72
N ALA A 163 19.25 4.41 -4.60
CA ALA A 163 18.64 5.63 -4.07
C ALA A 163 19.72 6.59 -3.54
N THR A 164 20.76 6.05 -2.92
CA THR A 164 21.93 6.84 -2.52
C THR A 164 22.77 7.28 -3.70
N ALA A 165 22.99 6.42 -4.70
CA ALA A 165 23.72 6.79 -5.91
C ALA A 165 23.05 7.97 -6.67
N LEU A 166 21.73 7.89 -6.89
CA LEU A 166 20.96 8.97 -7.53
C LEU A 166 20.98 10.27 -6.70
N ARG A 167 20.91 10.16 -5.37
CA ARG A 167 20.95 11.31 -4.47
C ARG A 167 22.32 12.00 -4.46
N ARG A 168 23.42 11.24 -4.48
CA ARG A 168 24.79 11.80 -4.54
C ARG A 168 25.04 12.55 -5.85
N ALA A 169 24.42 12.10 -6.94
CA ALA A 169 24.48 12.75 -8.24
C ALA A 169 23.45 13.89 -8.44
N ASP A 170 22.67 14.23 -7.41
CA ASP A 170 21.55 15.20 -7.46
C ASP A 170 20.53 14.94 -8.60
N LEU A 171 20.29 13.65 -8.88
CA LEU A 171 19.41 13.17 -9.95
C LEU A 171 17.99 12.79 -9.46
N PRO A 172 17.01 12.69 -10.38
CA PRO A 172 15.66 12.27 -10.06
C PRO A 172 15.63 10.94 -9.30
N ARG A 173 15.02 10.95 -8.12
CA ARG A 173 14.83 9.74 -7.31
C ARG A 173 13.74 8.84 -7.90
N ASN A 174 13.69 7.59 -7.44
CA ASN A 174 12.72 6.58 -7.91
C ASN A 174 11.27 7.10 -7.91
N GLY A 175 10.85 7.85 -6.89
CA GLY A 175 9.50 8.43 -6.85
C GLY A 175 9.20 9.39 -8.02
N SER A 176 10.17 10.20 -8.43
CA SER A 176 10.04 11.11 -9.59
C SER A 176 10.07 10.34 -10.91
N LEU A 177 10.95 9.34 -11.02
CA LEU A 177 11.05 8.46 -12.20
C LEU A 177 9.74 7.72 -12.45
N GLN A 178 9.18 7.08 -11.42
CA GLN A 178 7.91 6.35 -11.53
C GLN A 178 6.73 7.28 -11.85
N ARG A 179 6.75 8.51 -11.33
CA ARG A 179 5.70 9.50 -11.66
C ARG A 179 5.74 9.86 -13.15
N ARG A 180 6.94 10.12 -13.71
CA ARG A 180 7.10 10.39 -15.15
C ARG A 180 6.68 9.18 -15.98
N ALA A 181 7.11 7.98 -15.58
CA ALA A 181 6.81 6.73 -16.29
C ALA A 181 5.32 6.36 -16.33
N ARG A 182 4.49 6.87 -15.41
CA ARG A 182 3.02 6.71 -15.47
C ARG A 182 2.38 7.51 -16.60
N ASN A 183 2.96 8.65 -16.95
CA ASN A 183 2.40 9.58 -17.93
C ASN A 183 3.05 9.43 -19.31
N ASP A 184 4.23 8.81 -19.40
CA ASP A 184 5.00 8.62 -20.63
C ASP A 184 5.38 7.13 -20.81
N PRO A 185 4.64 6.39 -21.68
CA PRO A 185 4.92 4.98 -21.96
C PRO A 185 6.30 4.73 -22.60
N LYS A 186 6.82 5.67 -23.41
CA LYS A 186 8.15 5.52 -24.02
C LYS A 186 9.24 5.64 -22.96
N PHE A 187 9.08 6.57 -22.03
CA PHE A 187 9.97 6.69 -20.86
C PHE A 187 9.89 5.46 -19.96
N ARG A 188 8.70 4.89 -19.74
CA ARG A 188 8.52 3.65 -18.98
C ARG A 188 9.37 2.51 -19.54
N ALA A 189 9.33 2.28 -20.85
CA ALA A 189 10.12 1.23 -21.50
C ALA A 189 11.64 1.44 -21.34
N ARG A 190 12.12 2.68 -21.47
CA ARG A 190 13.55 3.02 -21.26
C ARG A 190 13.97 2.79 -19.79
N LEU A 191 13.12 3.19 -18.85
CA LEU A 191 13.35 3.02 -17.42
C LEU A 191 13.37 1.54 -17.02
N ASP A 192 12.44 0.73 -17.53
CA ASP A 192 12.40 -0.70 -17.27
C ASP A 192 13.64 -1.41 -17.81
N ARG A 193 14.10 -1.04 -19.02
CA ARG A 193 15.35 -1.56 -19.58
C ARG A 193 16.56 -1.22 -18.68
N ALA A 194 16.65 0.00 -18.18
CA ALA A 194 17.71 0.40 -17.27
C ALA A 194 17.67 -0.38 -15.94
N TYR A 195 16.48 -0.62 -15.37
CA TYR A 195 16.33 -1.46 -14.19
C TYR A 195 16.70 -2.92 -14.44
N SER A 196 16.37 -3.48 -15.61
CA SER A 196 16.81 -4.83 -15.97
C SER A 196 18.33 -4.92 -16.05
N SER A 197 19.00 -3.95 -16.68
CA SER A 197 20.46 -3.88 -16.72
C SER A 197 21.07 -3.75 -15.32
N HIS A 198 20.52 -2.88 -14.47
CA HIS A 198 20.98 -2.73 -13.10
C HIS A 198 20.80 -4.02 -12.28
N SER A 199 19.64 -4.66 -12.41
CA SER A 199 19.33 -5.94 -11.73
C SER A 199 20.28 -7.04 -12.17
N ALA A 200 20.65 -7.11 -13.46
CA ALA A 200 21.65 -8.05 -13.94
C ALA A 200 23.03 -7.73 -13.34
N SER A 201 23.42 -6.45 -13.34
CA SER A 201 24.71 -6.02 -12.82
C SER A 201 24.87 -6.21 -11.31
N THR A 202 23.79 -6.18 -10.53
CA THR A 202 23.81 -6.31 -9.06
C THR A 202 23.30 -7.67 -8.58
N HIS A 203 22.96 -8.56 -9.50
CA HIS A 203 22.39 -9.86 -9.20
C HIS A 203 23.28 -10.61 -8.22
N TYR A 204 24.59 -10.63 -8.47
CA TYR A 204 25.61 -11.29 -7.66
C TYR A 204 25.64 -10.82 -6.18
N LEU A 205 25.27 -9.56 -5.88
CA LEU A 205 25.27 -9.02 -4.51
C LEU A 205 24.15 -9.60 -3.62
N ARG A 206 23.03 -10.03 -4.21
CA ARG A 206 21.98 -10.76 -3.46
C ARG A 206 22.46 -12.11 -2.92
N TYR A 207 23.53 -12.61 -3.51
CA TYR A 207 24.01 -13.97 -3.34
C TYR A 207 25.28 -14.06 -2.49
N ILE A 208 26.01 -12.95 -2.31
CA ILE A 208 27.20 -12.84 -1.45
C ILE A 208 26.88 -12.94 0.05
N LYS A 209 25.62 -12.80 0.48
CA LYS A 209 25.26 -12.85 1.92
C LYS A 209 25.38 -14.23 2.56
N ASP A 210 25.58 -15.30 1.79
CA ASP A 210 25.66 -16.68 2.29
C ASP A 210 26.95 -17.31 1.73
N PRO A 211 27.93 -17.66 2.59
CA PRO A 211 29.28 -18.05 2.16
C PRO A 211 29.38 -19.48 1.60
N THR A 212 28.30 -20.26 1.59
CA THR A 212 28.32 -21.71 1.32
C THR A 212 27.87 -22.12 -0.08
N GLU A 213 27.43 -21.19 -0.95
CA GLU A 213 26.97 -21.53 -2.30
C GLU A 213 27.80 -20.81 -3.39
N PRO A 214 28.30 -21.52 -4.43
CA PRO A 214 29.05 -20.92 -5.54
C PRO A 214 28.11 -20.14 -6.48
N ARG A 215 27.75 -18.91 -6.09
CA ARG A 215 26.64 -18.16 -6.70
C ARG A 215 26.99 -17.19 -7.83
N MET A 216 28.28 -17.05 -8.21
CA MET A 216 28.65 -16.36 -9.46
C MET A 216 28.10 -17.11 -10.68
N LEU A 217 28.18 -18.45 -10.66
CA LEU A 217 27.61 -19.30 -11.70
C LEU A 217 26.10 -19.07 -11.84
N LEU A 218 25.38 -19.01 -10.71
CA LEU A 218 23.95 -18.72 -10.72
C LEU A 218 23.63 -17.33 -11.30
N ALA A 219 24.41 -16.30 -10.96
CA ALA A 219 24.23 -14.97 -11.52
C ALA A 219 24.43 -14.96 -13.05
N SER A 220 25.46 -15.65 -13.54
CA SER A 220 25.71 -15.82 -14.98
C SER A 220 24.59 -16.61 -15.66
N LEU A 221 24.10 -17.69 -15.04
CA LEU A 221 22.98 -18.48 -15.56
C LEU A 221 21.68 -17.67 -15.62
N LEU A 222 21.43 -16.79 -14.66
CA LEU A 222 20.24 -15.93 -14.65
C LEU A 222 20.28 -14.78 -15.67
N ALA A 223 21.43 -14.55 -16.31
CA ALA A 223 21.50 -13.69 -17.50
C ALA A 223 20.88 -14.38 -18.73
N ASP A 224 20.86 -15.72 -18.77
CA ASP A 224 20.19 -16.47 -19.83
C ASP A 224 18.66 -16.39 -19.68
N LYS A 225 17.98 -16.04 -20.79
CA LYS A 225 16.53 -15.78 -20.78
C LYS A 225 15.70 -17.04 -20.55
N ASN A 226 16.20 -18.21 -20.94
CA ASN A 226 15.51 -19.49 -20.77
C ASN A 226 15.72 -20.02 -19.36
N PHE A 227 16.96 -19.99 -18.87
CA PHE A 227 17.29 -20.36 -17.50
C PHE A 227 16.52 -19.50 -16.51
N ALA A 228 16.52 -18.17 -16.66
CA ALA A 228 15.75 -17.28 -15.80
C ALA A 228 14.24 -17.54 -15.84
N ALA A 229 13.70 -17.96 -16.99
CA ALA A 229 12.29 -18.31 -17.11
C ALA A 229 11.95 -19.61 -16.36
N GLY A 230 12.74 -20.67 -16.54
CA GLY A 230 12.61 -21.94 -15.81
C GLY A 230 12.81 -21.75 -14.31
N PHE A 231 13.87 -21.05 -13.92
CA PHE A 231 14.19 -20.77 -12.53
C PHE A 231 13.07 -20.02 -11.81
N ASN A 232 12.41 -19.06 -12.46
CA ASN A 232 11.24 -18.38 -11.87
C ASN A 232 9.99 -19.27 -11.83
N ARG A 233 9.81 -20.15 -12.81
CA ARG A 233 8.67 -21.07 -12.88
C ARG A 233 8.66 -22.05 -11.71
N PHE A 234 9.82 -22.59 -11.34
CA PHE A 234 9.98 -23.62 -10.30
C PHE A 234 10.32 -23.05 -8.92
N LYS A 235 9.95 -21.79 -8.64
CA LYS A 235 10.27 -21.11 -7.37
C LYS A 235 9.79 -21.84 -6.09
N SER A 236 8.75 -22.68 -6.20
CA SER A 236 8.19 -23.43 -5.08
C SER A 236 8.95 -24.72 -4.75
N GLN A 237 9.77 -25.22 -5.69
CA GLN A 237 10.54 -26.46 -5.55
C GLN A 237 11.93 -26.12 -5.01
N ARG A 238 12.04 -25.75 -3.73
CA ARG A 238 13.25 -25.14 -3.15
C ARG A 238 14.54 -25.91 -3.44
N TYR A 239 14.52 -27.23 -3.28
CA TYR A 239 15.71 -28.08 -3.39
C TYR A 239 16.04 -28.42 -4.86
N ASP A 240 15.03 -28.72 -5.67
CA ASP A 240 15.23 -29.19 -7.05
C ASP A 240 15.18 -28.07 -8.10
N ARG A 241 15.11 -26.82 -7.65
CA ARG A 241 14.87 -25.65 -8.51
C ARG A 241 15.89 -25.53 -9.63
N HIS A 242 17.15 -25.84 -9.32
CA HIS A 242 18.27 -25.75 -10.24
C HIS A 242 18.18 -26.83 -11.31
N ASP A 243 17.98 -28.08 -10.91
CA ASP A 243 17.88 -29.22 -11.82
C ASP A 243 16.69 -29.07 -12.77
N LEU A 244 15.54 -28.62 -12.25
CA LEU A 244 14.36 -28.32 -13.06
C LEU A 244 14.59 -27.17 -14.06
N ALA A 245 15.35 -26.15 -13.68
CA ALA A 245 15.69 -25.05 -14.57
C ALA A 245 16.71 -25.47 -15.65
N GLN A 246 17.67 -26.33 -15.30
CA GLN A 246 18.65 -26.89 -16.24
C GLN A 246 17.99 -27.83 -17.25
N GLU A 247 17.15 -28.77 -16.80
CA GLU A 247 16.41 -29.67 -17.70
C GLU A 247 15.49 -28.91 -18.65
N PHE A 248 14.86 -27.83 -18.18
CA PHE A 248 14.10 -26.95 -19.07
C PHE A 248 14.99 -26.34 -20.17
N VAL A 249 16.17 -25.83 -19.81
CA VAL A 249 17.11 -25.24 -20.79
C VAL A 249 17.59 -26.30 -21.76
N LEU A 250 17.92 -27.51 -21.30
CA LEU A 250 18.29 -28.63 -22.16
C LEU A 250 17.16 -28.97 -23.14
N ALA A 251 15.91 -29.08 -22.68
CA ALA A 251 14.76 -29.35 -23.55
C ALA A 251 14.52 -28.24 -24.59
N VAL A 252 14.87 -26.99 -24.28
CA VAL A 252 14.84 -25.88 -25.25
C VAL A 252 15.97 -25.99 -26.26
N LEU A 253 17.19 -26.34 -25.83
CA LEU A 253 18.34 -26.55 -26.72
C LEU A 253 18.16 -27.75 -27.64
N GLU A 254 17.49 -28.80 -27.18
CA GLU A 254 17.06 -29.96 -27.97
C GLU A 254 15.92 -29.65 -28.96
N GLY A 255 15.38 -28.43 -28.95
CA GLY A 255 14.25 -28.02 -29.80
C GLY A 255 12.91 -28.65 -29.43
N ARG A 256 12.81 -29.30 -28.27
CA ARG A 256 11.58 -29.99 -27.82
C ARG A 256 10.57 -29.05 -27.18
N LEU A 257 11.05 -28.01 -26.49
CA LEU A 257 10.22 -27.04 -25.78
C LEU A 257 10.59 -25.61 -26.16
N THR A 258 9.63 -24.71 -25.95
CA THR A 258 9.84 -23.27 -26.02
C THR A 258 9.46 -22.63 -24.69
N LYS A 259 9.78 -21.34 -24.53
CA LYS A 259 9.39 -20.56 -23.35
C LYS A 259 7.87 -20.54 -23.10
N ALA A 260 7.05 -20.66 -24.15
CA ALA A 260 5.60 -20.68 -24.00
C ALA A 260 5.11 -21.94 -23.26
N ASP A 261 5.82 -23.05 -23.40
CA ASP A 261 5.45 -24.37 -22.85
C ASP A 261 5.62 -24.47 -21.33
N LEU A 262 6.34 -23.53 -20.69
CA LEU A 262 6.45 -23.46 -19.23
C LEU A 262 5.10 -23.30 -18.51
N LYS A 263 4.06 -22.83 -19.22
CA LYS A 263 2.69 -22.75 -18.67
C LYS A 263 1.90 -24.04 -18.86
N ASN A 264 2.34 -24.94 -19.74
CA ASN A 264 1.68 -26.20 -20.03
C ASN A 264 1.97 -27.24 -18.92
N LYS A 265 0.93 -27.85 -18.37
CA LYS A 265 1.05 -28.88 -17.32
C LYS A 265 1.80 -30.12 -17.81
N LYS A 266 1.61 -30.53 -19.08
CA LYS A 266 2.27 -31.70 -19.67
C LYS A 266 3.78 -31.50 -19.79
N ALA A 267 4.20 -30.35 -20.34
CA ALA A 267 5.62 -30.01 -20.46
C ALA A 267 6.31 -29.89 -19.08
N ASN A 268 5.64 -29.30 -18.08
CA ASN A 268 6.19 -29.25 -16.72
C ASN A 268 6.35 -30.63 -16.08
N ASN A 269 5.41 -31.55 -16.32
CA ASN A 269 5.51 -32.92 -15.81
C ASN A 269 6.63 -33.70 -16.51
N ASP A 270 6.85 -33.46 -17.80
CA ASP A 270 7.95 -34.05 -18.56
C ASP A 270 9.31 -33.57 -18.03
N ILE A 271 9.49 -32.25 -17.84
CA ILE A 271 10.68 -31.67 -17.23
C ILE A 271 10.93 -32.28 -15.84
N ARG A 272 9.89 -32.41 -15.01
CA ARG A 272 10.01 -33.02 -13.68
C ARG A 272 10.43 -34.49 -13.74
N LYS A 273 9.84 -35.27 -14.64
CA LYS A 273 10.21 -36.68 -14.83
C LYS A 273 11.66 -36.83 -15.29
N ARG A 274 12.13 -35.93 -16.14
CA ARG A 274 13.52 -35.91 -16.62
C ARG A 274 14.50 -35.50 -15.51
N ALA A 275 14.18 -34.43 -14.77
CA ALA A 275 15.06 -33.90 -13.73
C ALA A 275 15.15 -34.77 -12.48
N LEU A 276 14.02 -35.38 -12.08
CA LEU A 276 13.90 -36.08 -10.80
C LEU A 276 13.87 -37.61 -10.95
N GLY A 277 13.94 -38.09 -12.19
CA GLY A 277 13.78 -39.51 -12.52
C GLY A 277 12.38 -40.07 -12.19
N ASN A 278 12.17 -41.35 -12.54
CA ASN A 278 11.25 -42.21 -11.80
C ASN A 278 12.04 -42.68 -10.58
N SER A 279 11.52 -42.49 -9.37
CA SER A 279 12.14 -42.87 -8.10
C SER A 279 12.36 -44.39 -7.90
N LEU A 280 12.39 -45.20 -8.98
CA LEU A 280 12.53 -46.65 -8.99
C LEU A 280 13.48 -47.19 -10.07
N ALA A 281 14.13 -46.34 -10.87
CA ALA A 281 15.04 -46.80 -11.93
C ALA A 281 16.47 -46.33 -11.66
N ILE A 282 17.33 -47.27 -11.26
CA ILE A 282 18.78 -47.11 -11.35
C ILE A 282 19.09 -46.72 -12.81
N THR A 283 19.66 -45.53 -13.01
CA THR A 283 19.81 -44.92 -14.34
C THR A 283 21.25 -44.58 -14.73
N SER A 284 22.25 -44.85 -13.88
CA SER A 284 23.67 -44.70 -14.25
C SER A 284 24.61 -45.49 -13.34
N LEU A 285 25.73 -45.99 -13.90
CA LEU A 285 26.90 -46.48 -13.15
C LEU A 285 27.65 -45.35 -12.40
N ASP A 286 27.38 -44.09 -12.76
CA ASP A 286 27.96 -42.88 -12.16
C ASP A 286 27.02 -42.18 -11.14
N ALA A 287 25.85 -42.77 -10.86
CA ALA A 287 24.90 -42.21 -9.90
C ALA A 287 24.91 -43.01 -8.58
N PRO A 288 25.05 -42.35 -7.41
CA PRO A 288 25.00 -43.06 -6.14
C PRO A 288 23.60 -43.67 -5.92
N SER A 289 23.58 -44.95 -5.56
CA SER A 289 22.40 -45.63 -5.03
C SER A 289 21.87 -44.86 -3.82
N HIS A 290 20.61 -44.41 -3.89
CA HIS A 290 19.92 -43.85 -2.74
C HIS A 290 19.35 -45.00 -1.91
N GLY A 291 20.21 -45.61 -1.08
CA GLY A 291 19.76 -46.37 0.08
C GLY A 291 19.48 -45.41 1.23
N ASP A 292 18.35 -45.58 1.88
CA ASP A 292 17.91 -44.78 3.03
C ASP A 292 19.02 -44.66 4.10
N GLY A 293 19.40 -43.41 4.40
CA GLY A 293 20.27 -43.10 5.55
C GLY A 293 21.46 -42.20 5.21
N GLU A 294 21.26 -40.88 5.38
CA GLU A 294 22.21 -39.79 5.72
C GLU A 294 23.71 -39.83 5.30
N SER A 295 24.12 -40.63 4.32
CA SER A 295 25.49 -40.58 3.79
C SER A 295 25.50 -40.58 2.26
N ARG A 296 26.12 -39.55 1.69
CA ARG A 296 26.45 -39.48 0.26
C ARG A 296 27.89 -39.98 0.11
N TYR A 297 28.06 -41.27 -0.09
CA TYR A 297 29.33 -41.80 -0.59
C TYR A 297 29.12 -42.24 -2.03
N CYS A 298 29.93 -41.68 -2.93
CA CYS A 298 30.03 -42.14 -4.31
C CYS A 298 31.25 -43.08 -4.40
N VAL A 299 31.18 -44.13 -5.22
CA VAL A 299 32.33 -45.04 -5.46
C VAL A 299 33.54 -44.30 -6.08
N GLY A 300 33.34 -43.10 -6.61
CA GLY A 300 34.43 -42.18 -7.01
C GLY A 300 35.36 -41.80 -5.86
N ASP A 301 34.87 -41.76 -4.62
CA ASP A 301 35.70 -41.52 -3.43
C ASP A 301 36.61 -42.71 -3.10
N THR A 302 36.33 -43.90 -3.65
CA THR A 302 37.14 -45.11 -3.48
C THR A 302 38.20 -45.27 -4.58
N ILE A 303 38.10 -44.53 -5.70
CA ILE A 303 38.99 -44.68 -6.87
C ILE A 303 39.90 -43.43 -7.07
N ALA A 304 39.56 -42.28 -6.49
CA ALA A 304 40.36 -41.04 -6.56
C ALA A 304 41.54 -40.95 -5.55
N SER A 305 42.14 -42.08 -5.19
CA SER A 305 43.47 -42.09 -4.57
C SER A 305 44.36 -43.08 -5.31
N PRO A 306 45.03 -42.61 -6.37
CA PRO A 306 46.48 -42.50 -6.27
C PRO A 306 47.02 -41.31 -7.07
N CYS A 307 47.05 -40.11 -6.49
CA CYS A 307 47.86 -38.99 -6.99
C CYS A 307 48.33 -38.15 -5.81
N GLN A 308 49.29 -38.69 -5.06
CA GLN A 308 50.17 -37.91 -4.20
C GLN A 308 50.86 -36.84 -5.07
N ILE A 309 50.52 -35.56 -4.91
CA ILE A 309 51.43 -34.49 -5.33
C ILE A 309 52.40 -34.30 -4.16
N GLN A 310 53.59 -34.87 -4.32
CA GLN A 310 54.71 -34.66 -3.42
C GLN A 310 55.25 -33.24 -3.64
N HIS A 311 55.33 -32.46 -2.56
CA HIS A 311 56.13 -31.25 -2.53
C HIS A 311 57.54 -31.61 -2.07
N TYR A 312 58.55 -31.28 -2.89
CA TYR A 312 59.93 -31.08 -2.41
C TYR A 312 60.01 -29.76 -1.65
#